data_AF-A0A7G9G9M5-F1
#
_entry.id   AF-A0A7G9G9M5-F1
#
_cell.length_a   1.000
_cell.length_b   1.000
_cell.length_c   1.000
_cell.angle_alpha   90.00
_cell.angle_beta   90.00
_cell.angle_gamma   90.00
#
_symmetry.space_group_name_H-M   'P 1'
#
loop_
_entity.id
_entity.type
_entity.pdbx_description
1 polymer ?
#
loop_
_entity_poly.entity_id
_entity_poly.type
_entity_poly.pdbx_seq_one_letter_code
_entity_poly.pdbx_strand_id
1 'polypeptide(L)'
;MKKEKSRNSRRAMKAHQNKVTMIGITFVVCVLMVTLLVQGQKLNAKLSSNQQRTSELEQQIENENQRTEDISEMQEYMQSDEYLEKVAKDKLGLVKDGEIIFKESN
;
A
#
# COMPACT_ATOMS: atom_id res chain seq x y z
N MET A 1 8.64 77.49 -8.48
CA MET A 1 7.69 76.47 -9.00
C MET A 1 8.32 75.30 -9.76
N LYS A 2 9.43 75.44 -10.53
CA LYS A 2 10.05 74.30 -11.26
C LYS A 2 10.63 73.17 -10.38
N LYS A 3 11.22 73.48 -9.21
CA LYS A 3 11.81 72.47 -8.29
C LYS A 3 10.78 71.53 -7.65
N GLU A 4 9.54 71.97 -7.52
CA GLU A 4 8.48 71.19 -6.86
C GLU A 4 7.88 70.13 -7.80
N LYS A 5 7.64 70.49 -9.07
CA LYS A 5 7.24 69.54 -10.13
C LYS A 5 8.28 68.43 -10.34
N SER A 6 9.59 68.73 -10.28
CA SER A 6 10.63 67.72 -10.48
C SER A 6 10.77 66.75 -9.29
N ARG A 7 10.48 67.20 -8.06
CA ARG A 7 10.42 66.33 -6.86
C ARG A 7 9.23 65.38 -6.92
N ASN A 8 8.06 65.84 -7.38
CA ASN A 8 6.86 65.02 -7.45
C ASN A 8 6.97 63.93 -8.52
N SER A 9 7.55 64.25 -9.69
CA SER A 9 7.85 63.28 -10.75
C SER A 9 8.82 62.18 -10.30
N ARG A 10 9.89 62.53 -9.56
CA ARG A 10 10.82 61.53 -8.99
C ARG A 10 10.16 60.62 -7.95
N ARG A 11 9.23 61.14 -7.13
CA ARG A 11 8.45 60.33 -6.17
C ARG A 11 7.49 59.36 -6.87
N ALA A 12 6.78 59.81 -7.91
CA ALA A 12 5.89 58.97 -8.69
C ALA A 12 6.64 57.84 -9.43
N MET A 13 7.82 58.14 -9.99
CA MET A 13 8.68 57.14 -10.64
C MET A 13 9.23 56.12 -9.64
N LYS A 14 9.66 56.55 -8.44
CA LYS A 14 10.05 55.63 -7.35
C LYS A 14 8.88 54.78 -6.86
N ALA A 15 7.67 55.34 -6.74
CA ALA A 15 6.48 54.57 -6.38
C ALA A 15 6.12 53.54 -7.45
N HIS A 16 6.26 53.86 -8.73
CA HIS A 16 6.05 52.91 -9.82
C HIS A 16 7.11 51.81 -9.82
N GLN A 17 8.38 52.14 -9.57
CA GLN A 17 9.45 51.15 -9.41
C GLN A 17 9.17 50.20 -8.24
N ASN A 18 8.72 50.72 -7.10
CA ASN A 18 8.37 49.92 -5.92
C ASN A 18 7.15 49.01 -6.18
N LYS A 19 6.17 49.45 -6.98
CA LYS A 19 5.03 48.62 -7.39
C LYS A 19 5.46 47.48 -8.32
N VAL A 20 6.38 47.75 -9.26
CA VAL A 20 6.90 46.73 -10.18
C VAL A 20 7.73 45.69 -9.43
N THR A 21 8.58 46.09 -8.48
CA THR A 21 9.32 45.14 -7.65
C THR A 21 8.40 44.33 -6.74
N MET A 22 7.35 44.94 -6.18
CA MET A 22 6.34 44.24 -5.39
C MET A 22 5.61 43.17 -6.22
N ILE A 23 5.17 43.50 -7.44
CA ILE A 23 4.52 42.54 -8.35
C ILE A 23 5.46 41.38 -8.68
N GLY A 24 6.74 41.65 -8.94
CA GLY A 24 7.74 40.62 -9.20
C GLY A 24 7.91 39.66 -8.02
N ILE A 25 8.00 40.18 -6.79
CA ILE A 25 8.10 39.36 -5.57
C ILE A 25 6.83 38.52 -5.39
N THR A 26 5.64 39.12 -5.54
CA THR A 26 4.36 38.39 -5.42
C THR A 26 4.26 37.27 -6.46
N PHE A 27 4.72 37.50 -7.69
CA PHE A 27 4.74 36.47 -8.73
C PHE A 27 5.63 35.28 -8.34
N VAL A 28 6.85 35.53 -7.85
CA VAL A 28 7.76 34.47 -7.39
C VAL A 28 7.14 33.68 -6.22
N VAL A 29 6.52 34.37 -5.26
CA VAL A 29 5.83 33.72 -4.14
C VAL A 29 4.65 32.87 -4.62
N CYS A 30 3.85 33.35 -5.58
CA CYS A 30 2.77 32.57 -6.18
C CYS A 30 3.28 31.32 -6.88
N VAL A 31 4.35 31.42 -7.66
CA VAL A 31 4.96 30.26 -8.33
C VAL A 31 5.45 29.25 -7.29
N LEU A 32 6.15 29.69 -6.24
CA LEU A 32 6.57 28.80 -5.15
C LEU A 32 5.38 28.12 -4.49
N MET A 33 4.30 28.86 -4.19
CA MET A 33 3.11 28.29 -3.57
C MET A 33 2.44 27.23 -4.45
N VAL A 34 2.31 27.48 -5.77
CA VAL A 34 1.79 26.49 -6.72
C VAL A 34 2.68 25.23 -6.74
N THR A 35 4.00 25.39 -6.79
CA THR A 35 4.91 24.23 -6.81
C THR A 35 4.84 23.40 -5.52
N LEU A 36 4.65 24.04 -4.37
CA LEU A 36 4.48 23.36 -3.08
C LEU A 36 3.16 22.59 -3.03
N LEU A 37 2.07 23.17 -3.54
CA LEU A 37 0.76 22.49 -3.60
C LEU A 37 0.80 21.27 -4.52
N VAL A 38 1.43 21.37 -5.69
CA VAL A 38 1.60 20.24 -6.63
C VAL A 38 2.47 19.14 -6.02
N GLN A 39 3.55 19.51 -5.32
CA GLN A 39 4.40 18.53 -4.63
C GLN A 39 3.68 17.88 -3.45
N GLY A 40 2.89 18.63 -2.69
CA GLY A 40 2.07 18.11 -1.59
C GLY A 40 1.05 17.06 -2.07
N GLN A 41 0.39 17.29 -3.21
CA GLN A 41 -0.52 16.30 -3.79
C GLN A 41 0.22 15.03 -4.25
N LYS A 42 1.42 15.16 -4.84
CA LYS A 42 2.27 14.00 -5.21
C LYS A 42 2.76 13.22 -3.97
N LEU A 43 3.01 13.91 -2.85
CA LEU A 43 3.42 13.28 -1.60
C LEU A 43 2.28 12.44 -1.00
N ASN A 44 1.05 12.97 -1.00
CA ASN A 44 -0.13 12.25 -0.54
C ASN A 44 -0.46 11.04 -1.43
N ALA A 45 -0.30 11.17 -2.75
CA ALA A 45 -0.46 10.04 -3.67
C ALA A 45 0.55 8.92 -3.39
N LYS A 46 1.82 9.27 -3.10
CA LYS A 46 2.83 8.28 -2.71
C LYS A 46 2.49 7.63 -1.37
N LEU A 47 2.02 8.39 -0.39
CA LEU A 47 1.64 7.86 0.93
C LEU A 47 0.48 6.86 0.83
N SER A 48 -0.57 7.21 0.08
CA SER A 48 -1.72 6.33 -0.15
C SER A 48 -1.31 5.05 -0.89
N SER A 49 -0.45 5.15 -1.92
CA SER A 49 0.06 3.97 -2.61
C SER A 49 0.93 3.08 -1.72
N ASN A 50 1.64 3.67 -0.75
CA ASN A 50 2.48 2.90 0.17
C ASN A 50 1.63 2.18 1.20
N GLN A 51 0.62 2.84 1.77
CA GLN A 51 -0.34 2.23 2.69
C GLN A 51 -1.09 1.07 2.06
N GLN A 52 -1.53 1.21 0.81
CA GLN A 52 -2.20 0.13 0.09
C GLN A 52 -1.28 -1.08 -0.11
N ARG A 53 -0.02 -0.84 -0.52
CA ARG A 53 0.99 -1.90 -0.65
C ARG A 53 1.29 -2.58 0.67
N THR A 54 1.37 -1.84 1.77
CA THR A 54 1.59 -2.42 3.11
C THR A 54 0.44 -3.34 3.48
N SER A 55 -0.81 -2.91 3.29
CA SER A 55 -1.97 -3.73 3.60
C SER A 55 -2.06 -4.98 2.72
N GLU A 56 -1.77 -4.86 1.42
CA GLU A 56 -1.72 -6.00 0.49
C GLU A 56 -0.60 -7.00 0.86
N LEU A 57 0.55 -6.50 1.33
CA LEU A 57 1.67 -7.35 1.77
C LEU A 57 1.35 -8.04 3.10
N GLU A 58 0.72 -7.35 4.04
CA GLU A 58 0.27 -7.95 5.31
C GLU A 58 -0.74 -9.06 5.08
N GLN A 59 -1.70 -8.87 4.17
CA GLN A 59 -2.65 -9.93 3.80
C GLN A 59 -1.97 -11.15 3.16
N GLN A 60 -0.93 -10.93 2.33
CA GLN A 60 -0.16 -12.03 1.75
C GLN A 60 0.63 -12.81 2.80
N ILE A 61 1.22 -12.11 3.78
CA ILE A 61 1.94 -12.73 4.88
C ILE A 61 0.99 -13.59 5.72
N GLU A 62 -0.18 -13.06 6.07
CA GLU A 62 -1.17 -13.78 6.86
C GLU A 62 -1.64 -15.06 6.13
N ASN A 63 -1.94 -14.95 4.84
CA ASN A 63 -2.36 -16.11 4.04
C ASN A 63 -1.24 -17.16 3.93
N GLU A 64 0.01 -16.75 3.68
CA GLU A 64 1.13 -17.71 3.62
C GLU A 64 1.43 -18.36 4.99
N ASN A 65 1.25 -17.63 6.10
CA ASN A 65 1.36 -18.22 7.43
C ASN A 65 0.27 -19.26 7.67
N GLN A 66 -0.98 -18.93 7.34
CA GLN A 66 -2.09 -19.87 7.46
C GLN A 66 -1.90 -21.11 6.60
N ARG A 67 -1.43 -20.95 5.36
CA ARG A 67 -1.07 -22.08 4.49
C ARG A 67 0.05 -22.95 5.07
N THR A 68 1.00 -22.34 5.78
CA THR A 68 2.09 -23.07 6.43
C THR A 68 1.56 -23.90 7.59
N GLU A 69 0.64 -23.35 8.39
CA GLU A 69 -0.05 -24.08 9.46
C GLU A 69 -0.86 -25.26 8.89
N ASP A 70 -1.69 -25.02 7.87
CA ASP A 70 -2.50 -26.06 7.22
C ASP A 70 -1.64 -27.21 6.69
N ILE A 71 -0.49 -26.90 6.07
CA ILE A 71 0.46 -27.91 5.58
C ILE A 71 1.07 -28.70 6.74
N SER A 72 1.41 -28.03 7.85
CA SER A 72 1.95 -28.68 9.04
C SER A 72 0.94 -29.66 9.64
N GLU A 73 -0.31 -29.23 9.81
CA GLU A 73 -1.39 -30.09 10.32
C GLU A 73 -1.63 -31.29 9.39
N MET A 74 -1.65 -31.06 8.07
CA MET A 74 -1.80 -32.14 7.10
C MET A 74 -0.64 -33.13 7.17
N GLN A 75 0.59 -32.64 7.31
CA GLN A 75 1.76 -33.50 7.48
C GLN A 75 1.64 -34.37 8.72
N GLU A 76 1.20 -33.79 9.85
CA GLU A 76 1.01 -34.52 11.10
C GLU A 76 -0.11 -35.57 10.98
N TYR A 77 -1.22 -35.23 10.33
CA TYR A 77 -2.29 -36.18 10.02
C TYR A 77 -1.79 -37.34 9.15
N MET A 78 -1.01 -37.06 8.11
CA MET A 78 -0.47 -38.11 7.23
C MET A 78 0.54 -39.03 7.93
N GLN A 79 1.19 -38.55 8.98
CA GLN A 79 2.09 -39.34 9.82
C GLN A 79 1.36 -40.15 10.89
N SER A 80 0.06 -39.90 11.10
CA SER A 80 -0.72 -40.62 12.10
C SER A 80 -1.02 -42.07 11.71
N ASP A 81 -1.15 -42.92 12.72
CA ASP A 81 -1.57 -44.33 12.55
C ASP A 81 -2.96 -44.45 11.92
N GLU A 82 -3.82 -43.44 12.11
CA GLU A 82 -5.16 -43.39 11.51
C GLU A 82 -5.07 -43.28 9.99
N TYR A 83 -4.21 -42.39 9.48
CA TYR A 83 -3.99 -42.28 8.03
C TYR A 83 -3.36 -43.56 7.48
N LEU A 84 -2.39 -44.14 8.19
CA LEU A 84 -1.76 -45.41 7.80
C LEU A 84 -2.78 -46.56 7.72
N GLU A 85 -3.67 -46.67 8.70
CA GLU A 85 -4.74 -47.66 8.72
C GLU A 85 -5.71 -47.46 7.56
N LYS A 86 -6.11 -46.21 7.29
CA LYS A 86 -7.01 -45.87 6.18
C LYS A 86 -6.39 -46.23 4.83
N VAL A 87 -5.10 -45.91 4.64
CA VAL A 87 -4.35 -46.29 3.43
C VAL A 87 -4.20 -47.81 3.32
N ALA A 88 -3.92 -48.52 4.42
CA ALA A 88 -3.84 -49.98 4.43
C ALA A 88 -5.18 -50.63 4.07
N LYS A 89 -6.29 -50.13 4.60
CA LYS A 89 -7.66 -50.54 4.25
C LYS A 89 -7.96 -50.29 2.77
N ASP A 90 -7.72 -49.07 2.29
CA ASP A 90 -8.08 -48.67 0.91
C ASP A 90 -7.19 -49.31 -0.15
N LYS A 91 -5.87 -49.42 0.10
CA LYS A 91 -4.91 -49.90 -0.90
C LYS A 91 -4.66 -51.39 -0.83
N LEU A 92 -4.62 -51.96 0.37
CA LEU A 92 -4.26 -53.37 0.58
C LEU A 92 -5.47 -54.22 0.96
N GLY A 93 -6.64 -53.61 1.21
CA GLY A 93 -7.82 -54.34 1.68
C GLY A 93 -7.63 -54.95 3.07
N LEU A 94 -6.63 -54.47 3.83
CA LEU A 94 -6.32 -54.96 5.17
C LEU A 94 -7.40 -54.49 6.13
N VAL A 95 -7.99 -55.40 6.88
CA VAL A 95 -8.98 -55.10 7.92
C VAL A 95 -8.41 -55.42 9.29
N LYS A 96 -8.86 -54.71 10.33
CA LYS A 96 -8.42 -55.01 11.70
C LYS A 96 -9.01 -56.34 12.17
N ASP A 97 -8.33 -56.99 13.11
CA ASP A 97 -8.84 -58.21 13.75
C ASP A 97 -10.24 -57.95 14.34
N GLY A 98 -11.24 -58.66 13.80
CA GLY A 98 -12.65 -58.54 14.18
C GLY A 98 -13.55 -57.73 13.23
N GLU A 99 -13.02 -57.10 12.17
CA GLU A 99 -13.83 -56.44 11.13
C GLU A 99 -14.31 -57.45 10.05
N ILE A 100 -15.61 -57.43 9.71
CA ILE A 100 -16.22 -58.26 8.65
C ILE A 100 -16.47 -57.39 7.41
N ILE A 101 -15.87 -57.74 6.27
CA ILE A 101 -16.11 -57.05 4.99
C ILE A 101 -17.46 -57.51 4.40
N PHE A 102 -18.42 -56.60 4.29
CA PHE A 102 -19.64 -56.82 3.51
C PHE A 102 -19.40 -56.43 2.05
N LYS A 103 -19.46 -57.41 1.13
CA LYS A 103 -19.51 -57.15 -0.32
C LYS A 103 -20.94 -57.40 -0.79
N GLU A 104 -21.61 -56.38 -1.34
CA GLU A 104 -22.90 -56.58 -2.01
C GLU A 104 -22.69 -57.50 -3.22
N SER A 105 -23.44 -58.59 -3.27
CA SER A 105 -23.48 -59.50 -4.41
C SER A 105 -24.38 -58.88 -5.47
N ASN A 106 -23.79 -58.38 -6.55
CA ASN A 106 -24.52 -57.97 -7.75
C ASN A 106 -24.41 -59.09 -8.80
#